data_AF-A0A965UDK6-F1
#
_entry.id   AF-A0A965UDK6-F1
#
_cell.length_a   1.000
_cell.length_b   1.000
_cell.length_c   1.000
_cell.angle_alpha   90.00
_cell.angle_beta   90.00
_cell.angle_gamma   90.00
#
_symmetry.space_group_name_H-M   'P 1'
#
loop_
_entity.id
_entity.type
_entity.pdbx_description
1 polymer ?
#
loop_
_entity_poly.entity_id
_entity_poly.type
_entity_poly.pdbx_seq_one_letter_code
_entity_poly.pdbx_strand_id
1 'polypeptide(L)'
;MNEFGTKIRELREKQNLFLRQVASVLEMDTAQLSKIEKGTRQLKREQIPLLSKFLHADREELLTLWLADQVLELLNGEPLADQALNSVAKKRRSQK
;
A
#
# COMPACT_ATOMS: atom_id res chain seq x y z
N MET A 1 -9.18 -4.62 6.89
CA MET A 1 -8.24 -5.34 6.00
C MET A 1 -7.63 -4.28 5.10
N ASN A 2 -6.31 -4.24 4.98
CA ASN A 2 -5.59 -3.29 4.13
C ASN A 2 -5.55 -3.86 2.71
N GLU A 3 -5.97 -3.07 1.72
CA GLU A 3 -6.08 -3.54 0.32
C GLU A 3 -4.69 -3.71 -0.31
N PHE A 4 -3.75 -2.81 -0.03
CA PHE A 4 -2.38 -2.89 -0.50
C PHE A 4 -1.68 -4.19 -0.03
N GLY A 5 -1.71 -4.47 1.27
CA GLY A 5 -1.08 -5.66 1.85
C GLY A 5 -1.64 -6.97 1.30
N THR A 6 -2.97 -7.02 1.11
CA THR A 6 -3.65 -8.15 0.49
C THR A 6 -3.20 -8.35 -0.95
N LYS A 7 -3.12 -7.27 -1.74
CA LYS A 7 -2.63 -7.32 -3.13
C LYS A 7 -1.18 -7.82 -3.22
N ILE A 8 -0.29 -7.38 -2.33
CA ILE A 8 1.10 -7.86 -2.29
C ILE A 8 1.16 -9.36 -2.02
N ARG A 9 0.36 -9.85 -1.07
CA ARG A 9 0.26 -11.27 -0.76
C ARG A 9 -0.20 -12.08 -1.97
N GLU A 10 -1.26 -11.64 -2.63
CA GLU A 10 -1.80 -12.30 -3.83
C GLU A 10 -0.76 -12.37 -4.96
N LEU A 11 -0.06 -11.27 -5.24
CA LEU A 11 0.98 -11.21 -6.26
C LEU A 11 2.16 -12.15 -5.94
N ARG A 12 2.56 -12.21 -4.66
CA ARG A 12 3.61 -13.10 -4.18
C ARG A 12 3.20 -14.57 -4.34
N GLU A 13 2.00 -14.93 -3.88
CA GLU A 13 1.49 -16.31 -3.92
C GLU A 13 1.23 -16.78 -5.36
N LYS A 14 0.72 -15.91 -6.24
CA LYS A 14 0.55 -16.19 -7.68
C LYS A 14 1.86 -16.52 -8.39
N GLN A 15 2.98 -15.96 -7.90
CA GLN A 15 4.32 -16.22 -8.43
C GLN A 15 5.05 -17.35 -7.67
N ASN A 16 4.37 -18.05 -6.75
CA ASN A 16 4.95 -19.09 -5.88
C ASN A 16 6.19 -18.62 -5.09
N LEU A 17 6.23 -17.33 -4.72
CA LEU A 17 7.34 -16.73 -4.02
C LEU A 17 7.20 -16.92 -2.50
N PHE A 18 8.31 -17.29 -1.85
CA PHE A 18 8.41 -17.28 -0.39
C PHE A 18 8.54 -15.87 0.15
N LEU A 19 8.04 -15.63 1.37
CA LEU A 19 8.20 -14.34 2.08
C LEU A 19 9.67 -13.86 2.10
N ARG A 20 10.63 -14.77 2.31
CA ARG A 20 12.06 -14.44 2.36
C ARG A 20 12.59 -13.84 1.05
N GLN A 21 12.03 -14.21 -0.10
CA GLN A 21 12.47 -13.70 -1.39
C GLN A 21 12.07 -12.24 -1.57
N VAL A 22 10.81 -11.91 -1.28
CA VAL A 22 10.31 -10.53 -1.34
C VAL A 22 10.97 -9.67 -0.24
N ALA A 23 11.12 -10.21 0.97
CA ALA A 23 11.73 -9.49 2.08
C ALA A 23 13.20 -9.13 1.81
N SER A 24 13.95 -10.03 1.17
CA SER A 24 15.34 -9.77 0.75
C SER A 24 15.44 -8.63 -0.26
N VAL A 25 14.49 -8.52 -1.20
CA VAL A 25 14.48 -7.42 -2.18
C VAL A 25 14.25 -6.08 -1.52
N LEU A 26 13.44 -6.05 -0.45
CA LEU A 26 13.13 -4.83 0.27
C LEU A 26 14.09 -4.56 1.44
N GLU A 27 15.18 -5.32 1.54
CA GLU A 27 16.19 -5.24 2.60
C GLU A 27 15.57 -5.25 4.01
N MET A 28 14.61 -6.16 4.22
CA MET A 28 13.85 -6.28 5.45
C MET A 28 13.68 -7.74 5.91
N ASP A 29 13.23 -7.94 7.14
CA ASP A 29 12.97 -9.27 7.66
C ASP A 29 11.60 -9.84 7.22
N THR A 30 11.44 -11.16 7.29
CA THR A 30 10.19 -11.83 6.88
C THR A 30 9.00 -11.50 7.78
N ALA A 31 9.22 -11.17 9.05
CA ALA A 31 8.15 -10.77 9.96
C ALA A 31 7.64 -9.36 9.63
N GLN A 32 8.52 -8.45 9.22
CA GLN A 32 8.17 -7.13 8.69
C GLN A 32 7.31 -7.24 7.44
N LEU A 33 7.73 -8.07 6.47
CA LEU A 33 6.90 -8.32 5.28
C LEU A 33 5.57 -8.98 5.66
N SER A 34 5.56 -9.93 6.60
CA SER A 34 4.31 -10.58 7.05
C SER A 34 3.33 -9.57 7.67
N LYS A 35 3.82 -8.58 8.42
CA LYS A 35 3.00 -7.49 8.96
C LYS A 35 2.47 -6.58 7.85
N ILE A 36 3.26 -6.32 6.82
CA ILE A 36 2.85 -5.56 5.64
C ILE A 36 1.73 -6.27 4.89
N GLU A 37 1.88 -7.56 4.60
CA GLU A 37 0.83 -8.35 3.93
C GLU A 37 -0.47 -8.46 4.75
N LYS A 38 -0.37 -8.36 6.09
CA LYS A 38 -1.53 -8.33 6.99
C LYS A 38 -2.13 -6.93 7.16
N GLY A 39 -1.47 -5.88 6.66
CA GLY A 39 -1.90 -4.50 6.83
C GLY A 39 -1.65 -3.91 8.21
N THR A 40 -0.88 -4.59 9.08
CA THR A 40 -0.57 -4.10 10.44
C THR A 40 0.70 -3.26 10.48
N ARG A 41 1.38 -3.12 9.33
CA ARG A 41 2.52 -2.24 9.13
C ARG A 41 2.51 -1.71 7.71
N GLN A 42 2.88 -0.44 7.55
CA GLN A 42 2.98 0.19 6.24
C GLN A 42 4.37 0.02 5.62
N LEU A 43 4.40 -0.18 4.30
CA LEU A 43 5.63 -0.14 3.51
C LEU A 43 6.04 1.33 3.27
N LYS A 44 7.34 1.62 3.19
CA LYS A 44 7.81 2.95 2.78
C LYS A 44 7.48 3.21 1.32
N ARG A 45 7.04 4.42 0.98
CA ARG A 45 6.62 4.79 -0.37
C ARG A 45 7.72 4.55 -1.41
N GLU A 46 8.97 4.84 -1.03
CA GLU A 46 10.15 4.73 -1.89
C GLU A 46 10.46 3.28 -2.27
N GLN A 47 9.94 2.30 -1.51
CA GLN A 47 10.14 0.88 -1.77
C GLN A 47 9.10 0.30 -2.75
N ILE A 48 7.99 0.99 -2.99
CA ILE A 48 6.91 0.52 -3.87
C ILE A 48 7.39 0.34 -5.32
N PRO A 49 8.18 1.26 -5.92
CA PRO A 49 8.73 1.03 -7.27
C PRO A 49 9.57 -0.24 -7.36
N LEU A 50 10.44 -0.49 -6.37
CA LEU A 50 11.26 -1.70 -6.32
C LEU A 50 10.40 -2.96 -6.21
N LEU A 51 9.39 -2.94 -5.33
CA LEU A 51 8.44 -4.03 -5.15
C LEU A 51 7.66 -4.33 -6.43
N SER A 52 7.15 -3.27 -7.09
CA SER A 52 6.38 -3.39 -8.34
C SER A 52 7.20 -4.04 -9.45
N LYS A 53 8.47 -3.67 -9.58
CA LYS A 53 9.39 -4.25 -10.56
C LYS A 53 9.66 -5.73 -10.26
N PHE A 54 9.89 -6.08 -9.00
CA PHE A 54 10.17 -7.46 -8.61
C PHE A 54 8.96 -8.39 -8.78
N LEU A 55 7.77 -7.91 -8.43
CA LEU A 55 6.53 -8.67 -8.54
C LEU A 55 5.86 -8.57 -9.92
N HIS A 56 6.48 -7.89 -10.90
CA HIS A 56 5.92 -7.64 -12.23
C HIS A 56 4.48 -7.08 -12.17
N ALA A 57 4.26 -6.11 -11.29
CA ALA A 57 2.97 -5.50 -11.01
C ALA A 57 2.91 -4.05 -11.49
N ASP A 58 1.71 -3.55 -11.70
CA ASP A 58 1.49 -2.14 -12.04
C ASP A 58 1.87 -1.25 -10.85
N ARG A 59 2.87 -0.39 -11.07
CA ARG A 59 3.38 0.56 -10.06
C ARG A 59 2.31 1.56 -9.64
N GLU A 60 1.51 2.05 -10.58
CA GLU A 60 0.48 3.05 -10.32
C GLU A 60 -0.68 2.46 -9.54
N GLU A 61 -1.05 1.21 -9.85
CA GLU A 61 -2.02 0.44 -9.05
C GLU A 61 -1.54 0.32 -7.60
N LEU A 62 -0.31 -0.16 -7.38
CA LEU A 62 0.24 -0.36 -6.03
C LEU A 62 0.37 0.97 -5.26
N LEU A 63 0.79 2.04 -5.92
CA LEU A 63 0.86 3.37 -5.31
C LEU A 63 -0.53 3.91 -4.95
N THR A 64 -1.54 3.64 -5.76
CA THR A 64 -2.91 4.07 -5.53
C THR A 64 -3.49 3.36 -4.31
N LEU A 65 -3.34 2.04 -4.24
CA LEU A 65 -3.78 1.25 -3.08
C LEU A 65 -3.07 1.69 -1.80
N TRP A 66 -1.73 1.84 -1.86
CA TRP A 66 -0.96 2.33 -0.72
C TRP A 66 -1.44 3.70 -0.23
N LEU A 67 -1.66 4.65 -1.15
CA LEU A 67 -2.19 5.98 -0.80
C LEU A 67 -3.58 5.89 -0.17
N ALA A 68 -4.46 5.04 -0.69
CA ALA A 68 -5.81 4.85 -0.16
C ALA A 68 -5.75 4.33 1.29
N ASP A 69 -4.88 3.35 1.57
CA ASP A 69 -4.70 2.82 2.93
C ASP A 69 -4.12 3.89 3.88
N GLN A 70 -3.20 4.75 3.43
CA GLN A 70 -2.69 5.87 4.24
C GLN A 70 -3.79 6.88 4.58
N VAL A 71 -4.64 7.21 3.60
CA VAL A 71 -5.76 8.13 3.81
C VAL A 71 -6.79 7.51 4.76
N LEU A 72 -7.11 6.22 4.60
CA LEU A 72 -8.03 5.52 5.48
C LEU A 72 -7.53 5.51 6.93
N GLU A 73 -6.23 5.25 7.13
CA GLU A 73 -5.59 5.27 8.44
C GLU A 73 -5.66 6.67 9.08
N LEU A 74 -5.39 7.72 8.30
CA LEU A 74 -5.49 9.10 8.77
C LEU A 74 -6.91 9.52 9.18
N LEU A 75 -7.92 8.99 8.50
CA LEU A 75 -9.33 9.32 8.74
C LEU A 75 -9.99 8.43 9.80
N ASN A 76 -9.28 7.42 10.30
CA ASN A 76 -9.85 6.44 11.20
C ASN A 76 -10.28 7.09 12.53
N GLY A 77 -11.56 6.97 12.86
CA GLY A 77 -12.15 7.56 14.07
C GLY A 77 -12.51 9.05 13.95
N GLU A 78 -12.34 9.66 12.78
CA GLU A 78 -12.65 11.08 12.56
C GLU A 78 -14.11 11.28 12.12
N PRO A 79 -14.97 11.95 12.91
CA PRO A 79 -16.38 12.15 12.58
C PRO A 79 -16.61 12.97 11.30
N LEU A 80 -15.61 13.78 10.90
CA LEU A 80 -15.69 14.67 9.73
C LEU A 80 -14.94 14.12 8.51
N ALA A 81 -14.57 12.83 8.50
CA ALA A 81 -13.77 12.22 7.44
C ALA A 81 -14.30 12.48 6.03
N ASP A 82 -15.60 12.24 5.80
CA ASP A 82 -16.23 12.47 4.50
C ASP A 82 -16.24 13.94 4.09
N GLN A 83 -16.44 14.85 5.05
CA GLN A 83 -16.40 16.29 4.76
C GLN A 83 -15.00 16.75 4.37
N ALA A 84 -13.97 16.22 5.06
CA ALA A 84 -12.58 16.48 4.75
C ALA A 84 -12.21 15.99 3.34
N LEU A 85 -12.58 14.75 2.99
CA LEU A 85 -12.37 14.18 1.65
C LEU A 85 -13.04 15.02 0.57
N ASN A 86 -14.30 15.40 0.77
CA ASN A 86 -15.05 16.25 -0.17
C ASN A 86 -14.40 17.63 -0.35
N SER A 87 -13.90 18.24 0.74
CA SER A 87 -13.19 19.51 0.70
C SER A 87 -11.90 19.42 -0.13
N VAL A 88 -11.11 18.36 0.07
CA VAL A 88 -9.89 18.11 -0.72
C VAL A 88 -10.21 17.89 -2.20
N ALA A 89 -11.23 17.09 -2.50
CA ALA A 89 -11.64 16.80 -3.88
C ALA A 89 -12.07 18.07 -4.63
N LYS A 90 -12.81 18.97 -3.97
CA LYS A 90 -13.20 20.28 -4.54
C LYS A 90 -11.96 21.13 -4.84
N LYS A 91 -11.05 21.29 -3.88
CA LYS A 91 -9.82 22.10 -4.06
C LYS A 91 -8.94 21.58 -5.20
N ARG A 92 -8.77 20.26 -5.33
CA ARG A 92 -7.99 19.66 -6.42
C ARG A 92 -8.58 19.92 -7.80
N ARG A 93 -9.91 19.96 -7.93
CA ARG A 93 -10.58 20.29 -9.20
C ARG A 93 -10.42 21.75 -9.57
N SER A 94 -10.35 22.65 -8.60
CA SER A 94 -10.16 24.09 -8.83
C SER A 94 -8.70 24.50 -9.10
N GLN A 95 -7.73 23.61 -8.86
CA GLN A 95 -6.31 23.82 -9.15
C GLN A 95 -5.86 23.23 -10.51
N LYS A 96 -6.76 22.54 -11.21
CA LYS A 96 -6.58 22.08 -12.58
C LYS A 96 -7.18 23.10 -13.53
#